data_AF-A0AAU4FX40-F1
#
_entry.id   AF-A0AAU4FX40-F1
#
_cell.length_a   1.000
_cell.length_b   1.000
_cell.length_c   1.000
_cell.angle_alpha   90.00
_cell.angle_beta   90.00
_cell.angle_gamma   90.00
#
_symmetry.space_group_name_H-M   'P 1'
#
loop_
_entity.id
_entity.type
_entity.pdbx_description
1 polymer ?
#
loop_
_entity_poly.entity_id
_entity_poly.type
_entity_poly.pdbx_seq_one_letter_code
_entity_poly.pdbx_strand_id
1 'polypeptide(L)'
;MTAGWDGFGTQWVIDPEAELTVEETGSDPRYPPMLILVSAQCVVMLRPPDDPAGWLAAMRFLRLLRDGAEELAGLLEERGAARRVCNG
;
A
#
# COMPACT_ATOMS: atom_id res chain seq x y z
N MET A 1 -3.02 -5.41 18.88
CA MET A 1 -1.76 -5.10 18.17
C MET A 1 -0.60 -5.26 19.14
N THR A 2 0.38 -6.11 18.83
CA THR A 2 1.77 -5.86 19.24
C THR A 2 2.45 -5.32 17.99
N ALA A 3 2.49 -4.00 17.84
CA ALA A 3 3.38 -3.38 16.88
C ALA A 3 4.79 -3.60 17.41
N GLY A 4 5.44 -4.68 16.96
CA GLY A 4 6.82 -4.97 17.30
C GLY A 4 7.73 -4.15 16.40
N TRP A 5 8.39 -3.15 16.96
CA TRP A 5 9.52 -2.49 16.31
C TRP A 5 10.72 -3.43 16.47
N ASP A 6 11.18 -4.05 15.39
CA ASP A 6 12.28 -5.04 15.41
C ASP A 6 13.64 -4.45 14.99
N GLY A 7 13.68 -3.15 14.69
CA GLY A 7 14.89 -2.46 14.21
C GLY A 7 15.10 -2.51 12.70
N PHE A 8 14.23 -3.17 11.92
CA PHE A 8 14.30 -3.25 10.45
C PHE A 8 13.21 -2.43 9.74
N GLY A 9 12.11 -2.09 10.44
CA GLY A 9 11.06 -1.22 9.94
C GLY A 9 9.73 -1.45 10.64
N THR A 10 8.68 -0.78 10.17
CA THR A 10 7.30 -1.11 10.57
C THR A 10 6.74 -2.11 9.59
N GLN A 11 6.44 -3.33 10.05
CA GLN A 11 5.71 -4.31 9.25
C GLN A 11 4.21 -4.12 9.45
N TRP A 12 3.47 -4.04 8.35
CA TRP A 12 2.02 -4.06 8.34
C TRP A 12 1.52 -5.37 7.74
N VAL A 13 0.56 -6.01 8.40
CA VAL A 13 -0.10 -7.23 7.93
C VAL A 13 -1.45 -6.82 7.34
N ILE A 14 -1.70 -7.21 6.09
CA ILE A 14 -2.94 -6.91 5.38
C ILE A 14 -4.11 -7.59 6.07
N ASP A 15 -5.05 -6.79 6.58
CA ASP A 15 -6.30 -7.25 7.16
C ASP A 15 -7.33 -7.56 6.05
N PRO A 16 -8.19 -8.59 6.19
CA PRO A 16 -9.20 -8.91 5.17
C PRO A 16 -10.17 -7.78 4.85
N GLU A 17 -10.43 -6.89 5.80
CA GLU A 17 -11.34 -5.73 5.67
C GLU A 17 -10.56 -4.45 5.31
N ALA A 18 -9.28 -4.56 4.91
CA ALA A 18 -8.50 -3.40 4.54
C ALA A 18 -9.00 -2.78 3.22
N GLU A 19 -9.27 -1.48 3.25
CA GLU A 19 -9.70 -0.69 2.10
C GLU A 19 -8.59 0.26 1.64
N LEU A 20 -8.50 0.48 0.33
CA LEU A 20 -7.56 1.41 -0.28
C LEU A 20 -8.32 2.43 -1.13
N THR A 21 -8.20 3.71 -0.80
CA THR A 21 -8.88 4.81 -1.50
C THR A 21 -7.90 5.90 -1.90
N VAL A 22 -8.25 6.66 -2.95
CA VAL A 22 -7.56 7.91 -3.28
C VAL A 22 -8.45 9.05 -2.81
N GLU A 23 -7.92 9.90 -1.94
CA GLU A 23 -8.63 11.06 -1.40
C GLU A 23 -8.05 12.35 -1.98
N GLU A 24 -8.93 13.18 -2.56
CA GLU A 24 -8.59 14.52 -3.01
C GLU A 24 -8.40 15.45 -1.80
N THR A 25 -7.28 16.16 -1.73
CA THR A 25 -6.93 17.04 -0.59
C THR A 25 -7.44 18.47 -0.77
N GLY A 26 -8.16 18.75 -1.85
CA GLY A 26 -8.75 20.04 -2.17
C GLY A 26 -8.94 20.24 -3.67
N SER A 27 -9.60 21.31 -4.07
CA SER A 27 -9.79 21.68 -5.48
C SER A 27 -8.66 22.54 -6.06
N ASP A 28 -7.73 22.99 -5.22
CA ASP A 28 -6.55 23.74 -5.66
C ASP A 28 -5.50 22.77 -6.20
N PRO A 29 -5.06 22.91 -7.47
CA PRO A 29 -4.10 22.01 -8.10
C PRO A 29 -2.75 21.90 -7.38
N ARG A 30 -2.46 22.78 -6.41
CA ARG A 30 -1.24 22.72 -5.59
C ARG A 30 -1.32 21.67 -4.48
N TYR A 31 -2.51 21.18 -4.13
CA TYR A 31 -2.67 20.12 -3.14
C TYR A 31 -2.83 18.77 -3.86
N PRO A 32 -1.85 17.86 -3.74
CA PRO A 32 -1.92 16.58 -4.45
C PRO A 32 -2.87 15.61 -3.72
N PRO A 33 -3.56 14.72 -4.45
CA PRO A 33 -4.34 13.66 -3.83
C PRO A 33 -3.44 12.71 -3.04
N MET A 34 -4.03 12.01 -2.07
CA MET A 34 -3.34 11.03 -1.23
C MET A 34 -3.91 9.64 -1.43
N LEU A 35 -3.06 8.63 -1.27
CA LEU A 35 -3.50 7.25 -1.14
C LEU A 35 -3.74 6.95 0.33
N ILE A 36 -4.95 6.56 0.70
CA ILE A 36 -5.32 6.19 2.06
C ILE A 36 -5.61 4.71 2.10
N LEU A 37 -4.92 4.03 3.01
CA LEU A 37 -5.18 2.66 3.39
C LEU A 37 -5.87 2.68 4.76
N VAL A 38 -7.10 2.20 4.81
CA VAL A 38 -7.88 2.10 6.04
C VAL A 38 -8.00 0.63 6.40
N SER A 39 -7.76 0.32 7.68
CA SER A 39 -8.08 -0.97 8.27
C SER A 39 -8.75 -0.74 9.61
N ALA A 40 -9.31 -1.80 10.20
CA ALA A 40 -9.87 -1.73 11.55
C ALA A 40 -8.84 -1.28 12.62
N GLN A 41 -7.54 -1.40 12.34
CA GLN A 41 -6.47 -1.20 13.33
C GLN A 41 -5.67 0.08 13.11
N CYS A 42 -5.62 0.60 11.88
CA CYS A 42 -4.86 1.80 11.56
C CYS A 42 -5.29 2.43 10.22
N VAL A 43 -4.90 3.69 10.07
CA VAL A 43 -4.94 4.44 8.81
C VAL A 43 -3.51 4.75 8.41
N VAL A 44 -3.12 4.37 7.19
CA VAL A 44 -1.83 4.72 6.59
C VAL A 44 -2.10 5.67 5.42
N MET A 45 -1.40 6.81 5.42
CA MET A 45 -1.51 7.81 4.36
C MET A 45 -0.20 7.88 3.57
N LEU A 46 -0.28 7.65 2.28
CA LEU A 46 0.80 7.89 1.33
C LEU A 46 0.58 9.25 0.68
N ARG A 47 1.33 10.25 1.14
CA ARG A 47 1.20 11.64 0.69
C ARG A 47 2.36 12.01 -0.25
N PRO A 48 2.07 12.54 -1.44
CA PRO A 48 3.11 13.13 -2.28
C PRO A 48 3.77 14.35 -1.60
N PRO A 49 5.00 14.73 -2.00
CA PRO A 49 5.61 15.96 -1.51
C PRO A 49 4.74 17.20 -1.79
N ASP A 50 4.76 18.19 -0.89
CA ASP A 50 4.04 19.45 -1.10
C ASP A 50 4.61 20.26 -2.28
N ASP A 51 5.91 20.12 -2.54
CA ASP A 51 6.58 20.74 -3.68
C ASP A 51 6.32 19.94 -4.97
N PRO A 52 5.69 20.56 -6.00
CA PRO A 52 5.45 19.92 -7.29
C PRO A 52 6.69 19.39 -8.01
N ALA A 53 7.87 19.93 -7.72
CA ALA A 53 9.12 19.42 -8.30
C ALA A 53 9.38 17.95 -7.92
N GLY A 54 8.86 17.49 -6.77
CA GLY A 54 8.97 16.10 -6.30
C GLY A 54 7.96 15.14 -6.91
N TRP A 55 6.93 15.62 -7.61
CA TRP A 55 5.80 14.76 -8.01
C TRP A 55 6.17 13.74 -9.08
N LEU A 56 7.14 14.03 -9.94
CA LEU A 56 7.62 13.04 -10.91
C LEU A 56 8.21 11.82 -10.23
N ALA A 57 8.96 12.01 -9.14
CA ALA A 57 9.51 10.92 -8.35
C ALA A 57 8.40 10.19 -7.60
N ALA A 58 7.44 10.91 -7.01
CA ALA A 58 6.27 10.32 -6.35
C ALA A 58 5.45 9.43 -7.31
N MET A 59 5.15 9.91 -8.53
CA MET A 59 4.45 9.12 -9.55
C MET A 59 5.21 7.85 -9.93
N ARG A 60 6.54 7.92 -10.07
CA ARG A 60 7.37 6.74 -10.36
C ARG A 60 7.33 5.74 -9.22
N PHE A 61 7.45 6.21 -7.98
CA PHE A 61 7.35 5.37 -6.79
C PHE A 61 5.99 4.69 -6.68
N LEU A 62 4.88 5.42 -6.88
CA LEU A 62 3.52 4.85 -6.85
C LEU A 62 3.33 3.74 -7.89
N ARG A 63 3.92 3.89 -9.08
CA ARG A 63 3.91 2.83 -10.11
C ARG A 63 4.71 1.60 -9.67
N LEU A 64 5.90 1.80 -9.11
CA LEU A 64 6.70 0.70 -8.56
C LEU A 64 5.98 -0.01 -7.42
N LEU A 65 5.28 0.73 -6.56
CA LEU A 65 4.48 0.16 -5.48
C LEU A 65 3.36 -0.72 -6.02
N ARG A 66 2.62 -0.26 -7.03
CA ARG A 66 1.58 -1.05 -7.71
C ARG A 66 2.17 -2.32 -8.31
N ASP A 67 3.26 -2.19 -9.07
CA ASP A 67 3.86 -3.32 -9.78
C ASP A 67 4.42 -4.36 -8.79
N GLY A 68 5.01 -3.93 -7.67
CA GLY A 68 5.46 -4.84 -6.60
C GLY A 68 4.32 -5.48 -5.81
N ALA A 69 3.20 -4.77 -5.61
CA ALA A 69 2.01 -5.34 -4.98
C ALA A 69 1.37 -6.43 -5.87
N GLU A 70 1.33 -6.21 -7.18
CA GLU A 70 0.87 -7.20 -8.16
C GLU A 70 1.76 -8.46 -8.16
N GLU A 71 3.09 -8.29 -8.17
CA GLU A 71 4.04 -9.40 -8.07
C GLU A 71 3.83 -10.21 -6.78
N LEU A 72 3.66 -9.54 -5.63
CA LEU A 72 3.37 -10.20 -4.37
C LEU A 72 2.04 -10.97 -4.41
N ALA A 73 1.00 -10.42 -5.03
CA ALA A 73 -0.29 -11.10 -5.18
C ALA A 73 -0.14 -12.40 -5.97
N GLY A 74 0.52 -12.36 -7.14
CA GLY A 74 0.77 -13.57 -7.94
C GLY A 74 1.55 -14.64 -7.17
N LEU A 75 2.58 -14.24 -6.43
CA LEU A 75 3.36 -15.14 -5.58
C LEU A 75 2.56 -15.75 -4.42
N LEU A 76 1.50 -15.09 -3.94
CA LEU A 76 0.60 -15.64 -2.93
C LEU A 76 -0.42 -16.60 -3.55
N GLU A 77 -0.92 -16.28 -4.75
CA GLU A 77 -1.84 -17.14 -5.51
C GLU A 77 -1.19 -18.48 -5.87
N GLU A 78 0.04 -18.47 -6.38
CA GLU A 78 0.80 -19.68 -6.70
C GLU A 78 0.96 -20.59 -5.47
N ARG A 79 1.35 -20.01 -4.33
CA ARG A 79 1.52 -20.76 -3.07
C ARG A 79 0.18 -21.25 -2.51
N GLY A 80 -0.88 -20.46 -2.66
CA GLY A 80 -2.24 -20.86 -2.30
C GLY A 80 -2.75 -22.03 -3.13
N ALA A 81 -2.51 -22.01 -4.44
CA ALA A 81 -2.88 -23.09 -5.36
C ALA A 81 -2.11 -24.38 -5.04
N ALA A 82 -0.79 -24.31 -4.83
CA ALA A 82 0.02 -25.47 -4.45
C ALA A 82 -0.46 -26.14 -3.16
N ARG A 83 -0.84 -25.34 -2.15
CA ARG A 83 -1.39 -25.87 -0.88
C ARG A 83 -2.73 -26.57 -1.04
N ARG A 84 -3.58 -26.14 -1.98
CA ARG A 84 -4.86 -26.82 -2.26
C ARG A 84 -4.65 -28.17 -2.95
N VAL A 85 -3.65 -28.26 -3.84
CA VAL A 85 -3.33 -29.51 -4.55
C VAL A 85 -2.70 -30.55 -3.62
N CYS A 86 -1.85 -30.15 -2.67
CA CYS A 86 -1.24 -31.08 -1.71
C CYS A 86 -2.17 -31.57 -0.59
N ASN A 87 -3.29 -30.88 -0.35
CA ASN A 87 -4.29 -31.23 0.67
C ASN A 87 -5.55 -31.89 0.09
N GLY A 88 -5.56 -32.18 -1.23
CA GLY A 88 -6.66 -32.82 -1.95
C GLY A 88 -6.43 -34.30 -2.21
#